data_AF-A0A6G6WVU8-F1
#
_entry.id   AF-A0A6G6WVU8-F1
#
_cell.length_a   1.000
_cell.length_b   1.000
_cell.length_c   1.000
_cell.angle_alpha   90.00
_cell.angle_beta   90.00
_cell.angle_gamma   90.00
#
_symmetry.space_group_name_H-M   'P 1'
#
loop_
_entity.id
_entity.type
_entity.pdbx_description
1 polymer ?
#
loop_
_entity_poly.entity_id
_entity_poly.type
_entity_poly.pdbx_seq_one_letter_code
_entity_poly.pdbx_strand_id
1 'polypeptide(L)'
;MTDKILLRHWWKSVGLILQYYERQVALNLTAELLTVIKRMAFSLADGSIPKFITDAAAKGSPSAGDLEKQDIGYALAYWKACEGRLKHNEVVIQIKVDPHPKKTICMAFGIDESTARGWRHKYKPAFLGVNDTNGEILTARMWKAGERYRGGAGRSNAARLARGRKKKRA
;
A
#
# COMPACT_ATOMS: atom_id res chain seq x y z
N MET A 1 -16.81 1.90 -20.73
CA MET A 1 -16.19 3.06 -21.43
C MET A 1 -16.32 4.35 -20.61
N THR A 2 -17.35 4.45 -19.76
CA THR A 2 -17.63 5.50 -18.76
C THR A 2 -16.52 5.76 -17.74
N ASP A 3 -15.82 4.73 -17.25
CA ASP A 3 -14.85 4.88 -16.14
C ASP A 3 -13.62 5.73 -16.50
N LYS A 4 -13.14 5.65 -17.76
CA LYS A 4 -12.00 6.45 -18.22
C LYS A 4 -12.37 7.93 -18.32
N ILE A 5 -13.60 8.23 -18.69
CA ILE A 5 -14.12 9.60 -18.79
C ILE A 5 -14.25 10.19 -17.39
N LEU A 6 -14.82 9.43 -16.44
CA LEU A 6 -14.92 9.82 -15.03
C LEU A 6 -13.54 10.07 -14.40
N LEU A 7 -12.57 9.20 -14.67
CA LEU A 7 -11.21 9.35 -14.14
C LEU A 7 -10.52 10.60 -14.68
N ARG A 8 -10.69 10.92 -15.97
CA ARG A 8 -10.15 12.15 -16.57
C ARG A 8 -10.79 13.41 -15.97
N HIS A 9 -12.11 13.39 -15.76
CA HIS A 9 -12.80 14.49 -15.10
C HIS A 9 -12.34 14.68 -13.66
N TRP A 10 -12.13 13.59 -12.91
CA TRP A 10 -11.61 13.65 -11.56
C TRP A 10 -10.22 14.31 -11.51
N TRP A 11 -9.29 13.88 -12.37
CA TRP A 11 -7.96 14.49 -12.46
C TRP A 11 -7.99 15.95 -12.88
N LYS A 12 -8.92 16.33 -13.75
CA LYS A 12 -9.14 17.73 -14.14
C LYS A 12 -9.59 18.58 -12.94
N SER A 13 -10.52 18.07 -12.13
CA SER A 13 -10.96 18.74 -10.89
C SER A 13 -9.81 18.92 -9.89
N VAL A 14 -8.96 17.90 -9.72
CA VAL A 14 -7.75 17.99 -8.88
C VAL A 14 -6.81 19.08 -9.39
N GLY A 15 -6.56 19.14 -10.71
CA GLY A 15 -5.72 20.19 -11.32
C GLY A 15 -6.25 21.60 -11.08
N LEU A 16 -7.56 21.81 -11.18
CA LEU A 16 -8.20 23.10 -10.92
C LEU A 16 -8.10 23.53 -9.45
N ILE A 17 -8.28 22.60 -8.51
CA ILE A 17 -8.11 22.86 -7.08
C ILE A 17 -6.66 23.28 -6.79
N LEU A 18 -5.69 22.56 -7.33
CA LEU A 18 -4.27 22.87 -7.14
C LEU A 18 -3.88 24.23 -7.75
N GLN A 19 -4.45 24.59 -8.90
CA GLN A 19 -4.28 25.91 -9.51
C GLN A 19 -4.85 27.02 -8.64
N TYR A 20 -5.98 26.78 -7.96
CA TYR A 20 -6.53 27.74 -7.01
C TYR A 20 -5.61 27.92 -5.80
N TYR A 21 -5.10 26.83 -5.22
CA TYR A 21 -4.16 26.88 -4.09
C TYR A 21 -2.84 27.57 -4.44
N GLU A 22 -2.28 27.30 -5.61
CA GLU A 22 -1.06 27.96 -6.09
C GLU A 22 -1.20 29.49 -6.15
N ARG A 23 -2.37 30.00 -6.57
CA ARG A 23 -2.66 31.44 -6.58
C ARG A 23 -2.73 32.06 -5.17
N GLN A 24 -3.07 31.26 -4.16
CA GLN A 24 -3.19 31.71 -2.77
C GLN A 24 -1.86 31.60 -1.99
N VAL A 25 -0.96 30.69 -2.39
CA VAL A 25 0.26 30.31 -1.62
C VAL A 25 1.54 30.97 -2.18
N ALA A 26 1.42 32.09 -2.90
CA ALA A 26 2.43 32.65 -3.81
C ALA A 26 3.81 33.07 -3.23
N LEU A 27 4.18 32.69 -2.00
CA LEU A 27 5.42 33.15 -1.34
C LEU A 27 6.30 32.08 -0.68
N ASN A 28 6.04 30.76 -0.86
CA ASN A 28 6.87 29.72 -0.21
C ASN A 28 7.29 28.59 -1.18
N LEU A 29 8.31 27.81 -0.79
CA LEU A 29 8.82 26.59 -1.45
C LEU A 29 7.71 25.59 -1.84
N THR A 30 6.55 25.69 -1.19
CA THR A 30 5.31 24.96 -1.49
C THR A 30 4.72 25.28 -2.86
N ALA A 31 4.96 26.46 -3.43
CA ALA A 31 4.40 26.87 -4.73
C ALA A 31 5.02 26.09 -5.91
N GLU A 32 6.32 25.79 -5.88
CA GLU A 32 6.98 24.99 -6.93
C GLU A 32 6.48 23.55 -6.93
N LEU A 33 6.35 22.95 -5.74
CA LEU A 33 5.77 21.61 -5.59
C LEU A 33 4.32 21.57 -6.08
N LEU A 34 3.50 22.56 -5.71
CA LEU A 34 2.12 22.69 -6.20
C LEU A 34 2.08 22.82 -7.72
N THR A 35 3.02 23.56 -8.32
CA THR A 35 3.13 23.69 -9.78
C THR A 35 3.39 22.35 -10.45
N VAL A 36 4.30 21.54 -9.91
CA VAL A 36 4.64 20.21 -10.44
C VAL A 36 3.43 19.28 -10.34
N ILE A 37 2.78 19.20 -9.17
CA ILE A 37 1.62 18.32 -8.95
C ILE A 37 0.42 18.75 -9.82
N LYS A 38 0.18 20.06 -9.96
CA LYS A 38 -0.84 20.61 -10.86
C LYS A 38 -0.61 20.15 -12.30
N ARG A 39 0.63 20.27 -12.80
CA ARG A 39 0.99 19.82 -14.16
C ARG A 39 0.76 18.32 -14.34
N MET A 40 1.09 17.50 -13.33
CA MET A 40 0.78 16.06 -13.36
C MET A 40 -0.71 15.80 -13.50
N ALA A 41 -1.55 16.46 -12.69
CA ALA A 41 -2.99 16.27 -12.70
C ALA A 41 -3.60 16.61 -14.06
N PHE A 42 -3.18 17.70 -14.70
CA PHE A 42 -3.64 18.04 -16.05
C PHE A 42 -3.14 17.06 -17.11
N SER A 43 -1.87 16.66 -17.08
CA SER A 43 -1.36 15.63 -18.00
C SER A 43 -2.17 14.33 -17.91
N LEU A 44 -2.53 13.89 -16.70
CA LEU A 44 -3.35 12.70 -16.48
C LEU A 44 -4.80 12.89 -16.94
N ALA A 45 -5.38 14.10 -16.78
CA ALA A 45 -6.68 14.46 -17.32
C ALA A 45 -6.71 14.37 -18.86
N ASP A 46 -5.62 14.77 -19.51
CA ASP A 46 -5.44 14.65 -20.97
C ASP A 46 -5.13 13.21 -21.42
N GLY A 47 -4.93 12.29 -20.47
CA GLY A 47 -4.59 10.91 -20.74
C GLY A 47 -3.11 10.69 -21.10
N SER A 48 -2.25 11.65 -20.81
CA SER A 48 -0.81 11.58 -21.01
C SER A 48 -0.08 11.25 -19.70
N ILE A 49 1.01 10.49 -19.78
CA ILE A 49 1.87 10.19 -18.63
C ILE A 49 3.05 11.18 -18.66
N PRO A 50 3.24 12.03 -17.64
CA PRO A 50 4.37 12.93 -17.58
C PRO A 50 5.72 12.21 -17.68
N LYS A 51 6.65 12.77 -18.47
CA LYS A 51 8.00 12.18 -18.73
C LYS A 51 8.84 11.91 -17.47
N PHE A 52 8.62 12.62 -16.38
CA PHE A 52 9.36 12.39 -15.13
C PHE A 52 8.79 11.23 -14.29
N ILE A 53 7.66 10.65 -14.70
CA ILE A 53 7.10 9.40 -14.13
C ILE A 53 6.93 8.30 -15.17
N THR A 54 7.45 8.47 -16.41
CA THR A 54 7.34 7.43 -17.45
C THR A 54 8.05 6.14 -17.07
N ASP A 55 9.11 6.22 -16.29
CA ASP A 55 9.84 5.03 -15.81
C ASP A 55 9.00 4.23 -14.80
N ALA A 56 8.11 4.89 -14.05
CA ALA A 56 7.14 4.20 -13.19
C ALA A 56 6.03 3.52 -14.00
N ALA A 57 5.75 4.00 -15.22
CA ALA A 57 4.77 3.42 -16.13
C ALA A 57 5.34 2.27 -16.98
N ALA A 58 6.64 2.26 -17.23
CA ALA A 58 7.29 1.32 -18.13
C ALA A 58 8.04 0.21 -17.37
N LYS A 59 7.49 -1.00 -17.44
CA LYS A 59 8.19 -2.29 -17.27
C LYS A 59 8.74 -2.64 -15.88
N GLY A 60 7.99 -3.49 -15.22
CA GLY A 60 8.50 -4.52 -14.32
C GLY A 60 7.44 -5.61 -14.17
N SER A 61 7.84 -6.86 -13.84
CA SER A 61 6.90 -7.78 -13.20
C SER A 61 6.25 -7.00 -12.07
N PRO A 62 4.93 -6.78 -12.09
CA PRO A 62 4.41 -5.63 -11.40
C PRO A 62 4.77 -5.77 -9.93
N SER A 63 5.46 -4.76 -9.40
CA SER A 63 5.82 -4.73 -7.98
C SER A 63 4.52 -4.81 -7.18
N ALA A 64 4.54 -5.43 -5.99
CA ALA A 64 3.37 -5.47 -5.13
C ALA A 64 2.69 -4.10 -5.13
N GLY A 65 1.38 -4.05 -5.41
CA GLY A 65 0.67 -2.76 -5.47
C GLY A 65 0.85 -2.02 -4.15
N ASP A 66 0.72 -0.69 -4.12
CA ASP A 66 0.96 0.06 -2.88
C ASP A 66 0.06 -0.41 -1.72
N LEU A 67 -1.17 -0.82 -2.04
CA LEU A 67 -2.07 -1.46 -1.10
C LEU A 67 -1.55 -2.82 -0.59
N GLU A 68 -1.02 -3.65 -1.49
CA GLU A 68 -0.42 -4.95 -1.15
C GLU A 68 0.82 -4.78 -0.27
N LYS A 69 1.69 -3.80 -0.60
CA LYS A 69 2.85 -3.43 0.24
C LYS A 69 2.42 -2.94 1.61
N GLN A 70 1.36 -2.14 1.69
CA GLN A 70 0.82 -1.65 2.95
C GLN A 70 0.28 -2.80 3.80
N ASP A 71 -0.47 -3.73 3.19
CA ASP A 71 -1.02 -4.90 3.87
C ASP A 71 0.10 -5.82 4.40
N ILE A 72 1.12 -6.08 3.59
CA ILE A 72 2.34 -6.79 4.01
C ILE A 72 3.04 -6.03 5.14
N GLY A 73 3.11 -4.70 5.03
CA GLY A 73 3.71 -3.85 6.05
C GLY A 73 3.02 -3.98 7.41
N TYR A 74 1.69 -4.13 7.44
CA TYR A 74 0.96 -4.38 8.70
C TYR A 74 1.28 -5.75 9.29
N ALA A 75 1.42 -6.79 8.46
CA ALA A 75 1.87 -8.11 8.93
C ALA A 75 3.28 -8.04 9.56
N LEU A 76 4.20 -7.30 8.94
CA LEU A 76 5.56 -7.13 9.46
C LEU A 76 5.61 -6.27 10.72
N ALA A 77 4.78 -5.24 10.81
CA ALA A 77 4.63 -4.44 12.02
C ALA A 77 4.12 -5.33 13.17
N TYR A 78 3.06 -6.11 12.95
CA TYR A 78 2.55 -7.08 13.92
C TYR A 78 3.63 -8.05 14.38
N TRP A 79 4.36 -8.67 13.45
CA TRP A 79 5.46 -9.59 13.78
C TRP A 79 6.51 -8.89 14.67
N LYS A 80 6.96 -7.69 14.29
CA LYS A 80 7.93 -6.94 15.11
C LYS A 80 7.39 -6.57 16.49
N ALA A 81 6.10 -6.27 16.62
CA ALA A 81 5.49 -6.00 17.91
C ALA A 81 5.45 -7.25 18.80
N CYS A 82 5.19 -8.43 18.23
CA CYS A 82 5.29 -9.69 18.98
C CYS A 82 6.73 -10.00 19.42
N GLU A 83 7.73 -9.60 18.63
CA GLU A 83 9.15 -9.69 19.01
C GLU A 83 9.60 -8.59 20.01
N GLY A 84 8.73 -7.63 20.36
CA GLY A 84 9.09 -6.47 21.19
C GLY A 84 10.08 -5.50 20.52
N ARG A 85 10.11 -5.49 19.18
CA ARG A 85 11.07 -4.75 18.34
C ARG A 85 10.41 -3.66 17.48
N LEU A 86 9.15 -3.32 17.77
CA LEU A 86 8.44 -2.25 17.08
C LEU A 86 8.44 -0.99 17.93
N LYS A 87 9.12 0.06 17.45
CA LYS A 87 9.13 1.38 18.06
C LYS A 87 8.23 2.32 17.25
N HIS A 88 7.34 3.04 17.92
CA HIS A 88 6.41 4.01 17.34
C HIS A 88 6.31 5.21 18.27
N ASN A 89 6.58 6.43 17.78
CA ASN A 89 6.57 7.66 18.59
C ASN A 89 7.32 7.51 19.94
N GLU A 90 8.54 6.99 19.89
CA GLU A 90 9.38 6.68 21.07
C GLU A 90 8.93 5.54 21.98
N VAL A 91 7.69 5.06 21.84
CA VAL A 91 7.12 3.95 22.61
C VAL A 91 7.39 2.61 21.91
N VAL A 92 7.76 1.59 22.69
CA VAL A 92 7.84 0.22 22.18
C VAL A 92 6.45 -0.43 22.25
N ILE A 93 5.90 -0.77 21.09
CA ILE A 93 4.66 -1.53 21.01
C ILE A 93 5.02 -3.02 21.16
N GLN A 94 4.49 -3.67 22.19
CA GLN A 94 4.69 -5.09 22.44
C GLN A 94 3.37 -5.85 22.48
N ILE A 95 3.30 -6.98 21.79
CA ILE A 95 2.16 -7.92 21.82
C ILE A 95 2.66 -9.23 22.44
N LYS A 96 2.35 -9.45 23.73
CA LYS A 96 2.83 -10.64 24.47
C LYS A 96 1.96 -11.89 24.31
N VAL A 97 0.74 -11.71 23.77
CA VAL A 97 -0.27 -12.78 23.73
C VAL A 97 -0.11 -13.76 22.58
N ASP A 98 0.70 -13.43 21.56
CA ASP A 98 0.92 -14.31 20.41
C ASP A 98 2.37 -14.86 20.40
N PRO A 99 2.58 -16.10 20.88
CA PRO A 99 3.89 -16.76 20.84
C PRO A 99 4.28 -17.23 19.44
N HIS A 100 3.34 -17.24 18.47
CA HIS A 100 3.53 -17.78 17.14
C HIS A 100 3.05 -16.81 16.03
N PRO A 101 3.62 -15.58 15.96
CA PRO A 101 3.15 -14.53 15.06
C PRO A 101 3.19 -14.93 13.59
N LYS A 102 4.12 -15.80 13.20
CA LYS A 102 4.22 -16.32 11.82
C LYS A 102 2.98 -17.11 11.43
N LYS A 103 2.52 -18.02 12.30
CA LYS A 103 1.33 -18.85 12.05
C LYS A 103 0.09 -17.99 11.97
N THR A 104 -0.02 -17.01 12.86
CA THR A 104 -1.12 -16.03 12.85
C THR A 104 -1.16 -15.23 11.54
N ILE A 105 -0.02 -14.73 11.07
CA ILE A 105 0.07 -14.03 9.77
C ILE A 105 -0.28 -14.96 8.62
N CYS A 106 0.25 -16.19 8.59
CA CYS A 106 -0.06 -17.17 7.56
C CYS A 106 -1.57 -17.46 7.48
N MET A 107 -2.23 -17.60 8.63
CA MET A 107 -3.66 -17.77 8.74
C MET A 107 -4.43 -16.53 8.25
N ALA A 108 -4.06 -15.33 8.71
CA ALA A 108 -4.73 -14.09 8.35
C ALA A 108 -4.63 -13.76 6.86
N PHE A 109 -3.49 -14.06 6.22
CA PHE A 109 -3.21 -13.71 4.82
C PHE A 109 -3.41 -14.89 3.85
N GLY A 110 -3.61 -16.12 4.35
CA GLY A 110 -3.78 -17.31 3.53
C GLY A 110 -2.52 -17.71 2.76
N ILE A 111 -1.34 -17.56 3.38
CA ILE A 111 -0.03 -17.81 2.79
C ILE A 111 0.75 -18.87 3.59
N ASP A 112 1.82 -19.42 2.99
CA ASP A 112 2.76 -20.29 3.68
C ASP A 112 3.80 -19.51 4.50
N GLU A 113 4.50 -20.21 5.40
CA GLU A 113 5.53 -19.60 6.25
C GLU A 113 6.75 -19.13 5.46
N SER A 114 7.06 -19.78 4.34
CA SER A 114 8.18 -19.38 3.47
C SER A 114 7.90 -18.03 2.82
N THR A 115 6.67 -17.76 2.37
CA THR A 115 6.24 -16.45 1.85
C THR A 115 6.32 -15.39 2.95
N ALA A 116 5.78 -15.66 4.14
CA ALA A 116 5.82 -14.72 5.26
C ALA A 116 7.27 -14.38 5.66
N ARG A 117 8.17 -15.37 5.66
CA ARG A 117 9.61 -15.17 5.87
C ARG A 117 10.23 -14.33 4.76
N GLY A 118 9.90 -14.62 3.51
CA GLY A 118 10.35 -13.83 2.35
C GLY A 118 9.97 -12.36 2.45
N TRP A 119 8.78 -12.04 2.98
CA TRP A 119 8.36 -10.66 3.18
C TRP A 119 9.27 -9.89 4.12
N ARG A 120 9.75 -10.52 5.19
CA ARG A 120 10.64 -9.89 6.18
C ARG A 120 11.95 -9.39 5.58
N HIS A 121 12.45 -10.05 4.54
CA HIS A 121 13.68 -9.64 3.84
C HIS A 121 13.43 -8.58 2.76
N LYS A 122 12.22 -8.53 2.21
CA LYS A 122 11.90 -7.72 1.03
C LYS A 122 11.19 -6.41 1.36
N TYR A 123 10.44 -6.34 2.46
CA TYR A 123 9.56 -5.22 2.77
C TYR A 123 9.85 -4.63 4.15
N LYS A 124 9.50 -3.35 4.31
CA LYS A 124 9.54 -2.65 5.60
C LYS A 124 8.17 -2.75 6.29
N PRO A 125 8.12 -2.69 7.63
CA PRO A 125 6.86 -2.52 8.36
C PRO A 125 6.09 -1.29 7.88
N ALA A 126 4.76 -1.34 7.98
CA ALA A 126 3.90 -0.22 7.60
C ALA A 126 4.13 0.98 8.53
N PHE A 127 3.96 2.18 7.98
CA PHE A 127 3.78 3.38 8.77
C PHE A 127 2.45 3.30 9.55
N LEU A 128 2.49 3.48 10.86
CA LEU A 128 1.34 3.27 11.74
C LEU A 128 0.44 4.51 11.91
N GLY A 129 0.78 5.60 11.23
CA GLY A 129 0.13 6.90 11.38
C GLY A 129 0.86 7.78 12.38
N VAL A 130 0.30 8.96 12.67
CA VAL A 130 0.85 9.90 13.65
C VAL A 130 0.27 9.70 15.06
N ASN A 131 -0.92 9.09 15.15
CA ASN A 131 -1.60 8.85 16.42
C ASN A 131 -0.98 7.69 17.19
N ASP A 132 -1.21 7.69 18.50
CA ASP A 132 -0.83 6.58 19.35
C ASP A 132 -1.52 5.29 18.90
N THR A 133 -0.71 4.24 18.81
CA THR A 133 -1.13 2.91 18.38
C THR A 133 -0.67 1.92 19.44
N ASN A 134 -1.57 1.03 19.86
CA ASN A 134 -1.26 -0.04 20.80
C ASN A 134 -1.29 -1.42 20.10
N GLY A 135 -0.98 -2.47 20.86
CA GLY A 135 -0.94 -3.85 20.35
C GLY A 135 -2.29 -4.34 19.81
N GLU A 136 -3.40 -3.95 20.44
CA GLU A 136 -4.75 -4.37 20.03
C GLU A 136 -5.15 -3.74 18.69
N ILE A 137 -4.93 -2.43 18.54
CA ILE A 137 -5.18 -1.70 17.29
C ILE A 137 -4.33 -2.28 16.16
N LEU A 138 -3.05 -2.57 16.43
CA LEU A 138 -2.15 -3.17 15.44
C LEU A 138 -2.61 -4.57 15.03
N THR A 139 -3.09 -5.38 15.99
CA THR A 139 -3.66 -6.71 15.73
C THR A 139 -4.88 -6.62 14.82
N ALA A 140 -5.83 -5.72 15.13
CA ALA A 140 -7.02 -5.52 14.32
C ALA A 140 -6.67 -5.02 12.89
N ARG A 141 -5.73 -4.10 12.77
CA ARG A 141 -5.24 -3.62 11.45
C ARG A 141 -4.59 -4.73 10.64
N MET A 142 -3.81 -5.60 11.28
CA MET A 142 -3.18 -6.76 10.62
C MET A 142 -4.25 -7.74 10.09
N TRP A 143 -5.27 -8.06 10.88
CA TRP A 143 -6.35 -8.94 10.44
C TRP A 143 -7.12 -8.37 9.24
N LYS A 144 -7.50 -7.07 9.32
CA LYS A 144 -8.17 -6.37 8.22
C LYS A 144 -7.31 -6.31 6.95
N ALA A 145 -6.00 -6.18 7.10
CA ALA A 145 -5.05 -6.26 5.98
C ALA A 145 -5.02 -7.67 5.37
N GLY A 146 -5.03 -8.72 6.20
CA GLY A 146 -5.10 -10.10 5.74
C GLY A 146 -6.39 -10.41 4.95
N GLU A 147 -7.53 -9.88 5.39
CA GLU A 147 -8.80 -9.98 4.65
C GLU A 147 -8.73 -9.31 3.28
N ARG A 148 -8.22 -8.06 3.21
CA ARG A 148 -8.03 -7.35 1.94
C ARG A 148 -7.08 -8.08 1.00
N TYR A 149 -5.96 -8.57 1.54
CA TYR A 149 -4.97 -9.34 0.79
C TYR A 149 -5.61 -10.59 0.20
N ARG A 150 -6.41 -11.33 0.96
CA ARG A 150 -7.14 -12.50 0.47
C ARG A 150 -8.22 -12.14 -0.56
N GLY A 151 -8.92 -11.04 -0.36
CA GLY A 151 -10.04 -10.57 -1.18
C GLY A 151 -9.68 -9.98 -2.54
N GLY A 152 -8.39 -9.76 -2.84
CA GLY A 152 -7.96 -9.34 -4.18
C GLY A 152 -6.69 -8.50 -4.24
N ALA A 153 -6.18 -8.01 -3.10
CA ALA A 153 -4.93 -7.24 -3.09
C ALA A 153 -3.67 -8.15 -3.18
N GLY A 154 -3.78 -9.44 -2.81
CA GLY A 154 -2.66 -10.37 -2.79
C GLY A 154 -2.43 -11.11 -4.09
N ARG A 155 -1.31 -10.84 -4.77
CA ARG A 155 -0.94 -11.53 -6.02
C ARG A 155 -0.74 -13.02 -5.85
N SER A 156 -0.25 -13.46 -4.69
CA SER A 156 -0.03 -14.88 -4.43
C SER A 156 -1.33 -15.68 -4.47
N ASN A 157 -2.45 -15.13 -4.00
CA ASN A 157 -3.74 -15.82 -4.04
C ASN A 157 -4.31 -15.87 -5.46
N ALA A 158 -4.24 -14.76 -6.20
CA ALA A 158 -4.64 -14.72 -7.60
C ALA A 158 -3.81 -15.69 -8.47
N ALA A 159 -2.50 -15.75 -8.27
CA ALA A 159 -1.61 -16.68 -8.96
C ALA A 159 -1.86 -18.15 -8.55
N ARG A 160 -2.11 -18.42 -7.27
CA ARG A 160 -2.45 -19.76 -6.75
C ARG A 160 -3.79 -20.26 -7.31
N LEU A 161 -4.81 -19.41 -7.34
CA LEU A 161 -6.12 -19.70 -7.95
C LEU A 161 -6.00 -19.94 -9.47
N ALA A 162 -5.19 -19.15 -10.17
CA ALA A 162 -4.94 -19.33 -11.60
C ALA A 162 -4.25 -20.68 -11.91
N ARG A 163 -3.28 -21.11 -11.08
CA ARG A 163 -2.62 -22.43 -11.22
C ARG A 163 -3.56 -23.59 -10.89
N GLY A 164 -4.40 -23.44 -9.86
CA GLY A 164 -5.40 -24.45 -9.47
C GLY A 164 -6.43 -24.71 -10.57
N ARG A 165 -6.86 -23.68 -11.31
CA ARG A 165 -7.77 -23.83 -12.46
C ARG A 165 -7.15 -24.56 -13.65
N LYS A 166 -5.85 -24.42 -13.88
CA LYS A 166 -5.14 -25.11 -14.98
C LYS A 166 -5.07 -26.63 -14.76
N LYS A 167 -4.94 -27.08 -13.50
CA LYS A 167 -4.86 -28.50 -13.12
C LYS A 167 -6.20 -29.26 -13.18
N LYS A 168 -7.34 -28.57 -13.17
CA LYS A 168 -8.68 -29.18 -13.28
C LYS A 168 -9.19 -29.30 -14.73
N ARG A 169 -8.44 -28.78 -15.70
CA ARG A 169 -8.81 -28.76 -17.13
C ARG A 169 -7.87 -29.61 -18.01
N ALA A 170 -6.94 -30.33 -17.37
CA ALA A 170 -6.10 -31.36 -17.98
C ALA A 170 -6.52 -32.71 -17.39
#